data_AF-A0A3N7AEJ2-F1
#
_entry.id   AF-A0A3N7AEJ2-F1
#
_cell.length_a   1.000
_cell.length_b   1.000
_cell.length_c   1.000
_cell.angle_alpha   90.00
_cell.angle_beta   90.00
_cell.angle_gamma   90.00
#
_symmetry.space_group_name_H-M   'P 1'
#
loop_
_entity.id
_entity.type
_entity.pdbx_description
1 polymer ?
#
loop_
_entity_poly.entity_id
_entity_poly.type
_entity_poly.pdbx_seq_one_letter_code
_entity_poly.pdbx_strand_id
1 'polypeptide(L)'
;MSKNIRFSSIFILGFTTYYFFDLLCFKSIQTFSKNLFQSKAIAHIVAYSVTLIPLVITSKLLLPKRNIPEVFSLNKSIIKGFFLALIGTLPMLIGYLIHFKLISTINFEYLFINTFSSAYFEEVIFRAFLIGTLYRFTRLGFLSSALLGSLLFAQVHVYQSHDITELAEIFVITFLGSLFFAWVYFESEYNLWTAIFLHFFMNLYWEIFNVSENVSGNLYGNLYKLLSIIVIIAVVIYFKRKNKISFEITRKSLFIKTRELQS
;
A
#
# COMPACT_ATOMS: atom_id res chain seq x y z
N MET A 1 -7.26 31.97 6.48
CA MET A 1 -7.22 30.54 6.87
C MET A 1 -5.79 30.17 7.23
N SER A 2 -5.55 29.54 8.39
CA SER A 2 -4.18 29.12 8.74
C SER A 2 -3.65 28.14 7.69
N LYS A 3 -2.35 28.15 7.42
CA LYS A 3 -1.71 27.29 6.40
C LYS A 3 -2.10 25.81 6.59
N ASN A 4 -2.19 25.35 7.84
CA ASN A 4 -2.57 23.99 8.19
C ASN A 4 -4.04 23.67 7.86
N ILE A 5 -4.97 24.58 8.18
CA ILE A 5 -6.39 24.40 7.85
C ILE A 5 -6.55 24.32 6.33
N ARG A 6 -5.86 25.19 5.58
CA ARG A 6 -5.87 25.14 4.10
C ARG A 6 -5.35 23.82 3.56
N PHE A 7 -4.23 23.33 4.10
CA PHE A 7 -3.69 22.03 3.69
C PHE A 7 -4.69 20.91 3.94
N SER A 8 -5.21 20.80 5.18
CA SER A 8 -6.16 19.76 5.55
C SER A 8 -7.45 19.81 4.74
N SER A 9 -8.02 20.99 4.49
CA SER A 9 -9.24 21.13 3.69
C SER A 9 -9.03 20.68 2.24
N ILE A 10 -7.95 21.11 1.58
CA ILE A 10 -7.64 20.71 0.20
C ILE A 10 -7.37 19.20 0.15
N PHE A 11 -6.63 18.67 1.12
CA PHE A 11 -6.31 17.25 1.21
C PHE A 11 -7.57 16.39 1.35
N ILE A 12 -8.46 16.72 2.29
CA ILE A 12 -9.71 15.99 2.54
C ILE A 12 -10.63 16.08 1.32
N LEU A 13 -10.81 17.28 0.75
CA LEU A 13 -11.64 17.48 -0.44
C LEU A 13 -11.10 16.69 -1.64
N GLY A 14 -9.78 16.70 -1.83
CA GLY A 14 -9.11 15.99 -2.90
C GLY A 14 -9.25 14.47 -2.79
N PHE A 15 -9.04 13.91 -1.60
CA PHE A 15 -9.25 12.49 -1.35
C PHE A 15 -10.72 12.09 -1.49
N THR A 16 -11.64 12.92 -0.99
CA THR A 16 -13.09 12.67 -1.11
C THR A 16 -13.53 12.67 -2.57
N THR A 17 -13.04 13.65 -3.36
CA THR A 17 -13.27 13.70 -4.81
C THR A 17 -12.75 12.45 -5.50
N TYR A 18 -11.52 12.02 -5.18
CA TYR A 18 -10.96 10.75 -5.67
C TYR A 18 -11.87 9.57 -5.32
N TYR A 19 -12.25 9.43 -4.05
CA TYR A 19 -13.02 8.29 -3.56
C TYR A 19 -14.36 8.15 -4.30
N PHE A 20 -15.12 9.23 -4.43
CA PHE A 20 -16.40 9.19 -5.15
C PHE A 20 -16.22 9.04 -6.66
N PHE A 21 -15.18 9.65 -7.24
CA PHE A 21 -14.90 9.47 -8.67
C PHE A 21 -14.53 8.03 -8.98
N ASP A 22 -13.70 7.39 -8.16
CA ASP A 22 -13.37 5.97 -8.28
C ASP A 22 -14.63 5.10 -8.14
N LEU A 23 -15.38 5.28 -7.04
CA LEU A 23 -16.61 4.52 -6.76
C LEU A 23 -17.63 4.58 -7.91
N LEU A 24 -17.82 5.76 -8.52
CA LEU A 24 -18.86 5.98 -9.54
C LEU A 24 -18.37 5.68 -10.95
N CYS A 25 -17.10 5.93 -11.27
CA CYS A 25 -16.61 5.89 -12.65
C CYS A 25 -15.71 4.69 -12.96
N PHE A 26 -15.07 4.05 -11.97
CA PHE A 26 -14.09 2.98 -12.19
C PHE A 26 -14.64 1.87 -13.10
N LYS A 27 -15.80 1.31 -12.74
CA LYS A 27 -16.43 0.20 -13.50
C LYS A 27 -16.78 0.59 -14.92
N SER A 28 -17.27 1.82 -15.13
CA SER A 28 -17.62 2.34 -16.45
C SER A 28 -16.37 2.51 -17.32
N ILE A 29 -15.31 3.11 -16.77
CA ILE A 29 -14.02 3.27 -17.47
C ILE A 29 -13.42 1.89 -17.79
N GLN A 30 -13.40 0.98 -16.82
CA GLN A 30 -12.88 -0.37 -17.01
C GLN A 30 -13.66 -1.12 -18.09
N THR A 31 -14.99 -1.05 -18.10
CA THR A 31 -15.82 -1.72 -19.12
C THR A 31 -15.55 -1.15 -20.50
N PHE A 32 -15.50 0.17 -20.62
CA PHE A 32 -15.16 0.86 -21.87
C PHE A 32 -13.78 0.45 -22.38
N SER A 33 -12.75 0.53 -21.53
CA SER A 33 -11.37 0.17 -21.88
C SER A 33 -11.24 -1.32 -22.21
N LYS A 34 -11.96 -2.20 -21.53
CA LYS A 34 -11.96 -3.64 -21.85
C LYS A 34 -12.51 -3.89 -23.25
N ASN A 35 -13.58 -3.20 -23.64
CA ASN A 35 -14.15 -3.33 -24.98
C ASN A 35 -13.19 -2.77 -26.06
N LEU A 36 -12.42 -1.73 -25.73
CA LEU A 36 -11.47 -1.12 -26.65
C LEU A 36 -10.20 -1.98 -26.85
N PHE A 37 -9.59 -2.45 -25.75
CA PHE A 37 -8.29 -3.12 -25.76
C PHE A 37 -8.38 -4.66 -25.75
N GLN A 38 -9.59 -5.21 -25.55
CA GLN A 38 -9.83 -6.65 -25.43
C GLN A 38 -8.97 -7.34 -24.34
N SER A 39 -8.54 -6.57 -23.33
CA SER A 39 -7.77 -7.08 -22.18
C SER A 39 -8.32 -6.53 -20.87
N LYS A 40 -8.58 -7.41 -19.91
CA LYS A 40 -9.02 -6.99 -18.57
C LYS A 40 -7.90 -6.31 -17.81
N ALA A 41 -6.65 -6.77 -17.97
CA ALA A 41 -5.49 -6.22 -17.28
C ALA A 41 -5.22 -4.77 -17.72
N ILE A 42 -5.22 -4.51 -19.03
CA ILE A 42 -5.05 -3.14 -19.56
C ILE A 42 -6.21 -2.26 -19.09
N ALA A 43 -7.45 -2.76 -19.17
CA ALA A 43 -8.62 -2.01 -18.72
C ALA A 43 -8.56 -1.62 -17.24
N HIS A 44 -8.04 -2.51 -16.40
CA HIS A 44 -7.86 -2.27 -14.97
C HIS A 44 -6.81 -1.18 -14.70
N ILE A 45 -5.66 -1.23 -15.39
CA ILE A 45 -4.64 -0.18 -15.30
C ILE A 45 -5.19 1.17 -15.76
N VAL A 46 -5.92 1.20 -16.87
CA VAL A 46 -6.50 2.44 -17.41
C VAL A 46 -7.52 3.02 -16.43
N ALA A 47 -8.42 2.19 -15.90
CA ALA A 47 -9.41 2.64 -14.92
C ALA A 47 -8.74 3.29 -13.70
N TYR A 48 -7.78 2.62 -13.08
CA TYR A 48 -7.05 3.19 -11.95
C TYR A 48 -6.24 4.44 -12.31
N SER A 49 -5.59 4.45 -13.48
CA SER A 49 -4.80 5.61 -13.92
C SER A 49 -5.66 6.86 -14.08
N VAL A 50 -6.88 6.68 -14.60
CA VAL A 50 -7.86 7.76 -14.74
C VAL A 50 -8.42 8.16 -13.38
N THR A 51 -8.82 7.21 -12.53
CA THR A 51 -9.38 7.53 -11.22
C THR A 51 -8.35 8.16 -10.29
N LEU A 52 -7.05 7.96 -10.50
CA LEU A 52 -5.97 8.59 -9.72
C LEU A 52 -5.76 10.08 -10.03
N ILE A 53 -6.29 10.62 -11.14
CA ILE A 53 -6.08 12.01 -11.57
C ILE A 53 -6.41 13.04 -10.47
N PRO A 54 -7.54 12.95 -9.72
CA PRO A 54 -7.84 13.88 -8.63
C PRO A 54 -6.75 13.90 -7.53
N LEU A 55 -6.10 12.76 -7.24
CA LEU A 55 -4.99 12.73 -6.26
C LEU A 55 -3.74 13.44 -6.79
N VAL A 56 -3.45 13.30 -8.08
CA VAL A 56 -2.35 14.03 -8.75
C VAL A 56 -2.60 15.54 -8.73
N ILE A 57 -3.81 15.97 -9.10
CA ILE A 57 -4.22 17.39 -9.06
C ILE A 57 -4.12 17.92 -7.63
N THR A 58 -4.67 17.19 -6.66
CA THR A 58 -4.63 17.57 -5.24
C THR A 58 -3.19 17.73 -4.75
N SER A 59 -2.31 16.79 -5.10
CA SER A 59 -0.90 16.84 -4.75
C SER A 59 -0.21 18.08 -5.33
N LYS A 60 -0.55 18.45 -6.58
CA LYS A 60 0.00 19.66 -7.22
C LYS A 60 -0.54 20.95 -6.60
N LEU A 61 -1.80 20.96 -6.16
CA LEU A 61 -2.39 22.10 -5.44
C LEU A 61 -1.79 22.29 -4.04
N LEU A 62 -1.51 21.19 -3.34
CA LEU A 62 -0.89 21.20 -2.01
C LEU A 62 0.61 21.58 -2.09
N LEU A 63 1.32 21.05 -3.09
CA LEU A 63 2.78 21.11 -3.21
C LEU A 63 3.20 21.56 -4.62
N PRO A 64 2.90 22.81 -5.02
CA PRO A 64 3.06 23.27 -6.41
C PRO A 64 4.51 23.24 -6.90
N LYS A 65 5.48 23.41 -6.01
CA LYS A 65 6.91 23.41 -6.36
C LYS A 65 7.51 22.01 -6.50
N ARG A 66 6.82 20.95 -6.02
CA ARG A 66 7.33 19.58 -6.05
C ARG A 66 6.87 18.85 -7.30
N ASN A 67 7.68 17.87 -7.70
CA ASN A 67 7.36 16.96 -8.78
C ASN A 67 6.51 15.79 -8.25
N ILE A 68 5.50 15.38 -9.02
CA ILE A 68 4.57 14.30 -8.60
C ILE A 68 5.30 12.99 -8.27
N PRO A 69 6.29 12.52 -9.06
CA PRO A 69 7.04 11.31 -8.71
C PRO A 69 7.78 11.41 -7.37
N GLU A 70 8.16 12.61 -6.93
CA GLU A 70 8.80 12.82 -5.62
C GLU A 70 7.79 12.87 -4.48
N VAL A 71 6.63 13.49 -4.72
CA VAL A 71 5.51 13.51 -3.76
C VAL A 71 5.04 12.07 -3.50
N PHE A 72 4.91 11.27 -4.55
CA PHE A 72 4.53 9.85 -4.44
C PHE A 72 5.70 8.90 -4.21
N SER A 73 6.92 9.39 -3.98
CA SER A 73 8.09 8.54 -3.69
C SER A 73 8.42 7.50 -4.78
N LEU A 74 7.96 7.72 -6.01
CA LEU A 74 8.23 6.87 -7.18
C LEU A 74 9.62 7.10 -7.76
N ASN A 75 10.27 8.22 -7.44
CA ASN A 75 11.64 8.55 -7.85
C ASN A 75 12.73 7.82 -7.05
N LYS A 76 12.35 6.85 -6.21
CA LYS A 76 13.27 6.07 -5.36
C LYS A 76 13.75 4.81 -6.09
N SER A 77 14.75 4.14 -5.52
CA SER A 77 15.39 2.99 -6.18
C SER A 77 14.47 1.77 -6.22
N ILE A 78 14.03 1.41 -7.43
CA ILE A 78 13.25 0.19 -7.73
C ILE A 78 14.02 -1.05 -7.26
N ILE A 79 15.30 -1.15 -7.62
CA ILE A 79 16.15 -2.30 -7.33
C ILE A 79 16.27 -2.54 -5.82
N LYS A 80 16.52 -1.48 -5.03
CA LYS A 80 16.59 -1.61 -3.56
C LYS A 80 15.25 -2.08 -2.98
N GLY A 81 14.14 -1.52 -3.46
CA GLY A 81 12.80 -1.92 -3.01
C GLY A 81 12.50 -3.39 -3.32
N PHE A 82 12.83 -3.82 -4.54
CA PHE A 82 12.65 -5.20 -5.01
C PHE A 82 13.40 -6.21 -4.12
N PHE A 83 14.70 -6.03 -3.93
CA PHE A 83 15.50 -6.99 -3.17
C PHE A 83 15.14 -7.01 -1.68
N LEU A 84 14.83 -5.87 -1.10
CA LEU A 84 14.44 -5.80 0.31
C LEU A 84 13.10 -6.52 0.54
N ALA A 85 12.13 -6.31 -0.35
CA ALA A 85 10.85 -7.03 -0.33
C ALA A 85 11.05 -8.53 -0.55
N LEU A 86 11.79 -8.93 -1.59
CA LEU A 86 12.04 -10.33 -1.92
C LEU A 86 12.66 -11.11 -0.75
N ILE A 87 13.69 -10.55 -0.12
CA ILE A 87 14.34 -11.16 1.06
C ILE A 87 13.35 -11.27 2.21
N GLY A 88 12.57 -10.21 2.46
CA GLY A 88 11.54 -10.20 3.49
C GLY A 88 10.45 -11.25 3.30
N THR A 89 10.10 -11.56 2.06
CA THR A 89 9.02 -12.50 1.72
C THR A 89 9.49 -13.94 1.50
N LEU A 90 10.80 -14.23 1.66
CA LEU A 90 11.32 -15.60 1.54
C LEU A 90 10.64 -16.61 2.50
N PRO A 91 10.36 -16.27 3.78
CA PRO A 91 9.62 -17.20 4.66
C PRO A 91 8.26 -17.62 4.11
N MET A 92 7.50 -16.69 3.52
CA MET A 92 6.25 -17.02 2.82
C MET A 92 6.49 -17.94 1.64
N LEU A 93 7.43 -17.61 0.75
CA LEU A 93 7.70 -18.44 -0.42
C LEU A 93 8.09 -19.88 -0.03
N ILE A 94 9.06 -20.02 0.89
CA ILE A 94 9.55 -21.32 1.35
C ILE A 94 8.45 -22.08 2.10
N GLY A 95 7.75 -21.41 3.00
CA GLY A 95 6.69 -22.01 3.79
C GLY A 95 5.53 -22.50 2.93
N TYR A 96 5.15 -21.72 1.93
CA TYR A 96 4.05 -22.06 1.03
C TYR A 96 4.42 -23.18 0.07
N LEU A 97 5.66 -23.24 -0.41
CA LEU A 97 6.18 -24.39 -1.17
C LEU A 97 6.07 -25.71 -0.39
N ILE A 98 6.20 -25.67 0.94
CA ILE A 98 6.14 -26.88 1.79
C ILE A 98 4.69 -27.30 2.09
N HIS A 99 3.80 -26.33 2.35
CA HIS A 99 2.48 -26.61 2.92
C HIS A 99 1.31 -26.50 1.94
N PHE A 100 1.49 -25.85 0.79
CA PHE A 100 0.41 -25.59 -0.17
C PHE A 100 0.73 -26.15 -1.55
N LYS A 101 -0.34 -26.49 -2.28
CA LYS A 101 -0.24 -26.90 -3.68
C LYS A 101 -0.23 -25.67 -4.58
N LEU A 102 0.54 -25.74 -5.66
CA LEU A 102 0.43 -24.77 -6.75
C LEU A 102 -0.94 -24.89 -7.42
N ILE A 103 -1.46 -23.75 -7.88
CA ILE A 103 -2.68 -23.74 -8.70
C ILE A 103 -2.43 -24.47 -10.02
N SER A 104 -3.41 -25.24 -10.48
CA SER A 104 -3.30 -26.06 -11.70
C SER A 104 -3.35 -25.24 -12.99
N THR A 105 -3.93 -24.04 -12.93
CA THR A 105 -4.13 -23.17 -14.09
C THR A 105 -3.90 -21.72 -13.70
N ILE A 106 -3.01 -21.03 -14.42
CA ILE A 106 -2.72 -19.61 -14.20
C ILE A 106 -3.46 -18.78 -15.23
N ASN A 107 -4.40 -17.94 -14.79
CA ASN A 107 -4.95 -16.88 -15.63
C ASN A 107 -4.07 -15.63 -15.48
N PHE A 108 -3.30 -15.30 -16.52
CA PHE A 108 -2.35 -14.19 -16.47
C PHE A 108 -3.01 -12.84 -16.20
N GLU A 109 -4.17 -12.54 -16.80
CA GLU A 109 -4.84 -11.26 -16.56
C GLU A 109 -5.29 -11.12 -15.12
N TYR A 110 -5.89 -12.19 -14.58
CA TYR A 110 -6.33 -12.24 -13.18
C TYR A 110 -5.12 -12.12 -12.22
N LEU A 111 -4.07 -12.90 -12.45
CA LEU A 111 -2.86 -12.85 -11.64
C LEU A 111 -2.23 -11.44 -11.67
N PHE A 112 -2.11 -10.84 -12.85
CA PHE A 112 -1.56 -9.49 -12.99
C PHE A 112 -2.38 -8.43 -12.24
N ILE A 113 -3.72 -8.52 -12.33
CA ILE A 113 -4.64 -7.60 -11.66
C ILE A 113 -4.49 -7.69 -10.13
N ASN A 114 -4.53 -8.91 -9.58
CA ASN A 114 -4.54 -9.14 -8.12
C ASN A 114 -3.16 -9.07 -7.47
N THR A 115 -2.08 -9.08 -8.26
CA THR A 115 -0.71 -8.99 -7.73
C THR A 115 -0.08 -7.65 -8.03
N PHE A 116 0.25 -7.35 -9.29
CA PHE A 116 1.05 -6.17 -9.63
C PHE A 116 0.19 -4.91 -9.69
N SER A 117 -0.97 -4.98 -10.35
CA SER A 117 -1.82 -3.80 -10.54
C SER A 117 -2.40 -3.31 -9.21
N SER A 118 -3.00 -4.21 -8.41
CA SER A 118 -3.53 -3.88 -7.08
C SER A 118 -2.43 -3.31 -6.18
N ALA A 119 -1.29 -4.01 -6.05
CA ALA A 119 -0.18 -3.55 -5.25
C ALA A 119 0.31 -2.17 -5.66
N TYR A 120 0.49 -1.90 -6.95
CA TYR A 120 0.96 -0.59 -7.39
C TYR A 120 -0.01 0.54 -7.00
N PHE A 121 -1.28 0.41 -7.37
CA PHE A 121 -2.24 1.50 -7.17
C PHE A 121 -2.59 1.70 -5.69
N GLU A 122 -2.82 0.61 -4.95
CA GLU A 122 -3.14 0.71 -3.53
C GLU A 122 -2.00 1.35 -2.72
N GLU A 123 -0.74 0.99 -3.00
CA GLU A 123 0.40 1.63 -2.34
C GLU A 123 0.52 3.12 -2.70
N VAL A 124 0.27 3.50 -3.96
CA VAL A 124 0.26 4.92 -4.36
C VAL A 124 -0.86 5.69 -3.64
N ILE A 125 -2.08 5.13 -3.58
CA ILE A 125 -3.25 5.79 -2.97
C ILE A 125 -3.09 5.88 -1.46
N PHE A 126 -2.84 4.76 -0.80
CA PHE A 126 -2.90 4.70 0.66
C PHE A 126 -1.55 5.04 1.31
N ARG A 127 -0.43 4.51 0.81
CA ARG A 127 0.88 4.72 1.44
C ARG A 127 1.51 6.02 1.00
N ALA A 128 1.53 6.32 -0.29
CA ALA A 128 2.16 7.54 -0.80
C ALA A 128 1.29 8.79 -0.61
N PHE A 129 0.05 8.77 -1.12
CA PHE A 129 -0.85 9.91 -0.99
C PHE A 129 -1.43 10.02 0.41
N LEU A 130 -2.27 9.09 0.85
CA LEU A 130 -3.10 9.27 2.05
C LEU A 130 -2.28 9.38 3.34
N ILE A 131 -1.37 8.44 3.59
CA ILE A 131 -0.54 8.42 4.80
C ILE A 131 0.73 9.27 4.60
N GLY A 132 1.43 9.06 3.49
CA GLY A 132 2.72 9.68 3.20
C GLY A 132 2.66 11.20 3.09
N THR A 133 1.63 11.75 2.43
CA THR A 133 1.49 13.21 2.28
C THR A 133 1.23 13.88 3.63
N LEU A 134 0.36 13.30 4.46
CA LEU A 134 0.11 13.79 5.82
C LEU A 134 1.37 13.73 6.68
N TYR A 135 2.05 12.58 6.71
CA TYR A 135 3.23 12.43 7.54
C TYR A 135 4.39 13.30 7.07
N ARG A 136 4.63 13.43 5.76
CA ARG A 136 5.81 14.17 5.25
C ARG A 136 5.63 15.68 5.36
N PHE A 137 4.46 16.19 4.96
CA PHE A 137 4.25 17.62 4.71
C PHE A 137 3.39 18.33 5.75
N THR A 138 3.09 17.65 6.86
CA THR A 138 2.48 18.26 8.05
C THR A 138 3.29 17.94 9.31
N ARG A 139 2.84 18.45 10.45
CA ARG A 139 3.37 18.10 11.78
C ARG A 139 2.75 16.84 12.37
N LEU A 140 1.84 16.15 11.70
CA LEU A 140 1.28 14.91 12.20
C LEU A 140 2.38 13.85 12.34
N GLY A 141 2.36 13.12 13.44
CA GLY A 141 3.21 11.96 13.68
C GLY A 141 2.75 10.74 12.90
N PHE A 142 3.48 9.64 13.08
CA PHE A 142 3.26 8.40 12.35
C PHE A 142 1.84 7.86 12.57
N LEU A 143 1.42 7.67 13.82
CA LEU A 143 0.09 7.14 14.14
C LEU A 143 -1.01 8.12 13.72
N SER A 144 -0.83 9.42 14.00
CA SER A 144 -1.82 10.43 13.60
C SER A 144 -2.01 10.54 12.09
N SER A 145 -1.01 10.15 11.29
CA SER A 145 -1.11 10.11 9.83
C SER A 145 -1.61 8.75 9.32
N ALA A 146 -1.17 7.65 9.94
CA ALA A 146 -1.41 6.30 9.47
C ALA A 146 -2.79 5.77 9.86
N LEU A 147 -3.32 6.09 11.04
CA LEU A 147 -4.54 5.49 11.58
C LEU A 147 -5.75 5.65 10.65
N LEU A 148 -6.04 6.88 10.20
CA LEU A 148 -7.16 7.12 9.28
C LEU A 148 -6.99 6.36 7.97
N GLY A 149 -5.77 6.38 7.41
CA GLY A 149 -5.48 5.70 6.16
C GLY A 149 -5.61 4.17 6.28
N SER A 150 -5.15 3.61 7.40
CA SER A 150 -5.24 2.17 7.68
C SER A 150 -6.68 1.74 8.00
N LEU A 151 -7.48 2.58 8.66
CA LEU A 151 -8.90 2.32 8.87
C LEU A 151 -9.66 2.24 7.54
N LEU A 152 -9.46 3.23 6.66
CA LEU A 152 -10.08 3.24 5.34
C LEU A 152 -9.61 2.06 4.48
N PHE A 153 -8.33 1.70 4.57
CA PHE A 153 -7.78 0.55 3.88
C PHE A 153 -8.42 -0.77 4.36
N ALA A 154 -8.57 -0.97 5.67
CA ALA A 154 -9.23 -2.14 6.21
C ALA A 154 -10.73 -2.19 5.85
N GLN A 155 -11.41 -1.04 5.90
CA GLN A 155 -12.83 -0.94 5.55
C GLN A 155 -13.11 -1.42 4.13
N VAL A 156 -12.28 -1.05 3.14
CA VAL A 156 -12.49 -1.46 1.75
C VAL A 156 -12.23 -2.95 1.51
N HIS A 157 -11.79 -3.73 2.51
CA HIS A 157 -11.59 -5.18 2.41
C HIS A 157 -12.68 -6.00 3.10
N VAL A 158 -13.59 -5.36 3.85
CA VAL A 158 -14.70 -6.04 4.56
C VAL A 158 -15.68 -6.71 3.58
N TYR A 159 -15.64 -6.44 2.27
CA TYR A 159 -16.48 -7.16 1.30
C TYR A 159 -16.09 -8.63 1.09
N GLN A 160 -14.94 -9.08 1.61
CA GLN A 160 -14.39 -10.41 1.34
C GLN A 160 -15.09 -11.56 2.10
N SER A 161 -15.95 -11.28 3.07
CA SER A 161 -16.75 -12.29 3.76
C SER A 161 -18.12 -11.74 4.15
N HIS A 162 -19.01 -12.63 4.57
CA HIS A 162 -20.28 -12.29 5.23
C HIS A 162 -20.33 -12.83 6.66
N ASP A 163 -19.35 -13.63 7.08
CA ASP A 163 -19.24 -14.12 8.46
C ASP A 163 -18.60 -13.07 9.36
N ILE A 164 -19.25 -12.76 10.49
CA ILE A 164 -18.83 -11.68 11.39
C ILE A 164 -17.43 -11.91 11.96
N THR A 165 -17.07 -13.17 12.23
CA THR A 165 -15.76 -13.53 12.80
C THR A 165 -14.68 -13.32 11.74
N GLU A 166 -14.87 -13.86 10.54
CA GLU A 166 -13.95 -13.65 9.43
C GLU A 166 -13.81 -12.17 9.05
N LEU A 167 -14.90 -11.41 9.08
CA LEU A 167 -14.87 -9.96 8.85
C LEU A 167 -14.00 -9.22 9.87
N ALA A 168 -14.11 -9.58 11.15
CA ALA A 168 -13.26 -9.02 12.20
C ALA A 168 -11.78 -9.37 11.96
N GLU A 169 -11.49 -10.61 11.56
CA GLU A 169 -10.13 -11.05 11.22
C GLU A 169 -9.56 -10.31 10.00
N ILE A 170 -10.32 -10.23 8.91
CA ILE A 170 -9.95 -9.48 7.70
C ILE A 170 -9.66 -8.04 8.05
N PHE A 171 -10.54 -7.40 8.82
CA PHE A 171 -10.36 -6.01 9.24
C PHE A 171 -9.09 -5.82 10.05
N VAL A 172 -8.86 -6.65 11.09
CA VAL A 172 -7.70 -6.54 11.97
C VAL A 172 -6.40 -6.82 11.22
N ILE A 173 -6.34 -7.90 10.44
CA ILE A 173 -5.14 -8.27 9.67
C ILE A 173 -4.80 -7.18 8.64
N THR A 174 -5.81 -6.68 7.93
CA THR A 174 -5.62 -5.64 6.90
C THR A 174 -5.24 -4.29 7.52
N PHE A 175 -5.85 -3.93 8.66
CA PHE A 175 -5.52 -2.72 9.40
C PHE A 175 -4.07 -2.73 9.91
N LEU A 176 -3.67 -3.82 10.59
CA LEU A 176 -2.31 -3.98 11.11
C LEU A 176 -1.30 -4.09 9.97
N GLY A 177 -1.65 -4.80 8.89
CA GLY A 177 -0.89 -4.87 7.66
C GLY A 177 -0.64 -3.47 7.09
N SER A 178 -1.67 -2.64 6.98
CA SER A 178 -1.53 -1.25 6.50
C SER A 178 -0.56 -0.41 7.33
N LEU A 179 -0.65 -0.50 8.67
CA LEU A 179 0.30 0.17 9.57
C LEU A 179 1.73 -0.33 9.37
N PHE A 180 1.89 -1.64 9.22
CA PHE A 180 3.18 -2.27 8.98
C PHE A 180 3.78 -1.85 7.62
N PHE A 181 2.98 -1.82 6.55
CA PHE A 181 3.40 -1.34 5.22
C PHE A 181 3.78 0.14 5.24
N ALA A 182 3.03 0.98 5.97
CA ALA A 182 3.40 2.37 6.18
C ALA A 182 4.74 2.50 6.93
N TRP A 183 4.97 1.68 7.96
CA TRP A 183 6.25 1.64 8.68
C TRP A 183 7.41 1.23 7.75
N VAL A 184 7.24 0.19 6.94
CA VAL A 184 8.25 -0.23 5.96
C VAL A 184 8.53 0.88 4.96
N TYR A 185 7.50 1.53 4.44
CA TYR A 185 7.64 2.67 3.52
C TYR A 185 8.51 3.79 4.14
N PHE A 186 8.23 4.20 5.38
CA PHE A 186 8.99 5.28 6.03
C PHE A 186 10.40 4.85 6.39
N GLU A 187 10.57 3.67 6.98
CA GLU A 187 11.90 3.20 7.43
C GLU A 187 12.82 2.78 6.28
N SER A 188 12.28 2.49 5.10
CA SER A 188 13.05 2.30 3.85
C SER A 188 13.32 3.61 3.11
N GLU A 189 13.51 4.72 3.84
CA GLU A 189 13.86 6.05 3.30
C GLU A 189 12.80 6.62 2.34
N TYR A 190 11.52 6.39 2.67
CA TYR A 190 10.37 6.75 1.85
C TYR A 190 10.40 6.08 0.47
N ASN A 191 10.91 4.85 0.35
CA ASN A 191 10.95 4.11 -0.91
C ASN A 191 9.63 3.36 -1.13
N LEU A 192 8.74 3.91 -1.96
CA LEU A 192 7.44 3.28 -2.22
C LEU A 192 7.57 1.93 -2.91
N TRP A 193 8.61 1.73 -3.74
CA TRP A 193 8.87 0.47 -4.41
C TRP A 193 9.05 -0.70 -3.44
N THR A 194 9.57 -0.43 -2.24
CA THR A 194 9.64 -1.45 -1.18
C THR A 194 8.24 -1.96 -0.81
N ALA A 195 7.30 -1.04 -0.59
CA ALA A 195 5.94 -1.40 -0.19
C ALA A 195 5.18 -2.05 -1.37
N ILE A 196 5.35 -1.54 -2.59
CA ILE A 196 4.79 -2.14 -3.82
C ILE A 196 5.27 -3.58 -4.00
N PHE A 197 6.57 -3.84 -3.94
CA PHE A 197 7.09 -5.19 -4.12
C PHE A 197 6.75 -6.11 -2.97
N LEU A 198 6.70 -5.60 -1.74
CA LEU A 198 6.27 -6.38 -0.58
C LEU A 198 4.83 -6.85 -0.75
N HIS A 199 3.93 -5.95 -1.14
CA HIS A 199 2.52 -6.27 -1.41
C HIS A 199 2.42 -7.26 -2.57
N PHE A 200 3.08 -6.93 -3.69
CA PHE A 200 3.12 -7.78 -4.88
C PHE A 200 3.57 -9.21 -4.56
N PHE A 201 4.67 -9.41 -3.83
CA PHE A 201 5.14 -10.76 -3.51
C PHE A 201 4.21 -11.49 -2.56
N MET A 202 3.66 -10.82 -1.54
CA MET A 202 2.71 -11.44 -0.63
C MET A 202 1.46 -11.91 -1.38
N ASN A 203 0.89 -11.08 -2.26
CA ASN A 203 -0.25 -11.46 -3.10
C ASN A 203 0.14 -12.51 -4.15
N LEU A 204 1.31 -12.38 -4.78
CA LEU A 204 1.76 -13.35 -5.76
C LEU A 204 1.83 -14.75 -5.15
N TYR A 205 2.45 -14.87 -3.99
CA TYR A 205 2.54 -16.16 -3.30
C TYR A 205 1.15 -16.63 -2.86
N TRP A 206 0.28 -15.72 -2.42
CA TRP A 206 -1.10 -16.05 -2.10
C TRP A 206 -1.91 -16.60 -3.27
N GLU A 207 -1.70 -16.06 -4.47
CA GLU A 207 -2.46 -16.43 -5.67
C GLU A 207 -1.92 -17.70 -6.34
N ILE A 208 -0.59 -17.91 -6.34
CA ILE A 208 0.00 -19.09 -7.01
C ILE A 208 -0.04 -20.34 -6.13
N PHE A 209 -0.07 -20.18 -4.80
CA PHE A 209 -0.26 -21.26 -3.86
C PHE A 209 -1.72 -21.24 -3.40
N ASN A 210 -2.44 -22.36 -3.46
CA ASN A 210 -3.84 -22.40 -3.04
C ASN A 210 -3.95 -22.31 -1.49
N VAL A 211 -3.78 -21.11 -0.93
CA VAL A 211 -3.71 -20.86 0.52
C VAL A 211 -5.10 -20.81 1.13
N SER A 212 -5.92 -19.82 0.76
CA SER A 212 -7.33 -19.72 1.15
C SER A 212 -8.08 -18.67 0.32
N GLU A 213 -9.39 -18.61 0.48
CA GLU A 213 -10.29 -17.77 -0.32
C GLU A 213 -10.19 -16.27 0.00
N ASN A 214 -9.88 -15.88 1.24
CA ASN A 214 -9.79 -14.48 1.66
C ASN A 214 -8.60 -14.21 2.60
N VAL A 215 -8.33 -12.94 2.90
CA VAL A 215 -7.14 -12.49 3.64
C VAL A 215 -7.04 -13.06 5.07
N SER A 216 -8.16 -13.49 5.69
CA SER A 216 -8.15 -14.09 7.04
C SER A 216 -7.20 -15.29 7.10
N GLY A 217 -7.12 -16.05 6.01
CA GLY A 217 -6.13 -17.10 5.86
C GLY A 217 -6.45 -18.40 6.57
N ASN A 218 -5.43 -19.24 6.64
CA ASN A 218 -5.40 -20.41 7.49
C ASN A 218 -4.15 -20.32 8.40
N LEU A 219 -3.99 -21.31 9.28
CA LEU A 219 -2.90 -21.34 10.26
C LEU A 219 -1.51 -21.19 9.60
N TYR A 220 -1.18 -22.03 8.62
CA TYR A 220 0.13 -21.99 7.95
C TYR A 220 0.28 -20.72 7.09
N GLY A 221 -0.80 -20.30 6.44
CA GLY A 221 -0.88 -19.06 5.67
C GLY A 221 -0.43 -17.87 6.51
N ASN A 222 -1.00 -17.72 7.70
CA ASN A 222 -0.72 -16.62 8.62
C ASN A 222 0.61 -16.78 9.36
N LEU A 223 1.02 -18.01 9.69
CA LEU A 223 2.33 -18.28 10.30
C LEU A 223 3.46 -17.73 9.41
N TYR A 224 3.46 -18.07 8.13
CA TYR A 224 4.53 -17.64 7.24
C TYR A 224 4.44 -16.15 6.87
N LYS A 225 3.24 -15.56 6.81
CA LYS A 225 3.09 -14.09 6.75
C LYS A 225 3.78 -13.42 7.93
N LEU A 226 3.50 -13.91 9.16
CA LEU A 226 4.09 -13.35 10.38
C LEU A 226 5.62 -13.50 10.39
N LEU A 227 6.15 -14.66 9.97
CA LEU A 227 7.59 -14.86 9.84
C LEU A 227 8.21 -13.89 8.82
N SER A 228 7.56 -13.65 7.68
CA SER A 228 8.01 -12.65 6.71
C SER A 228 8.01 -11.23 7.29
N ILE A 229 6.97 -10.86 8.06
CA ILE A 229 6.92 -9.59 8.81
C ILE A 229 8.07 -9.46 9.82
N ILE A 230 8.45 -10.54 10.49
CA ILE A 230 9.60 -10.52 11.41
C ILE A 230 10.90 -10.32 10.64
N VAL A 231 11.11 -11.05 9.53
CA VAL A 231 12.33 -10.96 8.73
C VAL A 231 12.51 -9.57 8.13
N ILE A 232 11.47 -8.98 7.55
CA ILE A 232 11.54 -7.64 6.97
C ILE A 232 11.83 -6.57 8.04
N ILE A 233 11.22 -6.66 9.23
CA ILE A 233 11.55 -5.77 10.37
C ILE A 233 13.03 -5.93 10.74
N ALA A 234 13.51 -7.16 10.89
CA ALA A 234 14.90 -7.45 11.25
C ALA A 234 15.89 -6.92 10.19
N VAL A 235 15.60 -7.11 8.91
CA VAL A 235 16.42 -6.63 7.79
C VAL A 235 16.48 -5.10 7.76
N VAL A 236 15.35 -4.41 7.93
CA VAL A 236 15.30 -2.94 8.00
C VAL A 236 16.11 -2.44 9.19
N ILE A 237 15.92 -3.01 10.39
CA ILE A 237 16.67 -2.62 11.60
C ILE A 237 18.17 -2.86 11.40
N TYR A 238 18.56 -4.02 10.89
CA TYR A 238 19.96 -4.37 10.64
C TYR A 238 20.60 -3.42 9.63
N PHE A 239 19.92 -3.16 8.50
CA PHE A 239 20.41 -2.24 7.47
C PHE A 239 20.63 -0.83 8.05
N LYS A 240 19.68 -0.31 8.82
CA LYS A 240 19.80 1.03 9.42
C LYS A 240 20.92 1.09 10.45
N ARG A 241 21.04 0.08 11.32
CA ARG A 241 22.14 0.00 12.31
C ARG A 241 23.50 -0.09 11.65
N LYS A 242 23.66 -0.97 10.65
CA LYS A 242 24.92 -1.16 9.92
C LYS A 242 25.38 0.14 9.24
N ASN A 243 24.44 0.90 8.68
CA ASN A 243 24.73 2.15 7.98
C ASN A 243 24.62 3.42 8.85
N LYS A 244 24.39 3.27 10.17
CA LYS A 244 24.20 4.38 11.12
C LYS A 244 23.09 5.37 10.71
N ILE A 245 22.04 4.87 10.07
CA ILE A 245 20.88 5.65 9.66
C ILE A 245 19.88 5.71 10.82
N SER A 246 19.42 6.91 11.18
CA SER A 246 18.39 7.08 12.22
C SER A 246 17.02 6.56 11.77
N PHE A 247 16.23 6.06 12.72
CA PHE A 247 14.82 5.72 12.46
C PHE A 247 14.00 6.99 12.20
N GLU A 248 13.10 6.92 11.23
CA GLU A 248 12.17 8.02 10.92
C GLU A 248 11.06 8.09 11.97
N ILE A 249 10.57 6.92 12.38
CA ILE A 249 9.52 6.74 13.37
C ILE A 249 10.20 6.47 14.71
N THR A 250 10.04 7.43 15.62
CA THR A 250 10.55 7.37 16.99
C THR A 250 9.41 7.68 17.95
N ARG A 251 9.61 7.42 19.25
CA ARG A 251 8.62 7.81 20.28
C ARG A 251 8.22 9.29 20.20
N LYS A 252 9.16 10.15 19.81
CA LYS A 252 8.93 11.61 19.68
C LYS A 252 8.17 12.00 18.41
N SER A 253 8.08 11.13 17.41
CA SER A 253 7.37 11.37 16.15
C SER A 253 6.09 10.52 15.99
N LEU A 254 5.61 9.88 17.07
CA LEU A 254 4.42 9.03 17.02
C LEU A 254 3.12 9.80 16.74
N PHE A 255 2.89 10.92 17.45
CA PHE A 255 1.64 11.68 17.33
C PHE A 255 1.83 13.07 16.71
N ILE A 256 2.89 13.78 17.10
CA ILE A 256 3.21 15.11 16.56
C ILE A 256 4.73 15.18 16.35
N LYS A 257 5.16 15.65 15.17
CA LYS A 257 6.56 15.91 14.85
C LYS A 257 6.93 17.35 15.18
N THR A 258 8.19 17.56 15.56
CA THR A 258 8.77 18.89 15.79
C THR A 258 9.02 19.67 14.49
N ARG A 259 9.15 18.99 13.34
CA ARG A 259 9.39 19.59 12.02
C ARG A 259 8.61 18.86 10.91
N GLU A 260 8.21 19.59 9.87
CA GLU A 260 7.66 19.06 8.62
C GLU A 260 8.69 19.21 7.49
N LEU A 261 8.63 18.37 6.45
CA LEU A 261 9.38 18.63 5.22
C LEU A 261 8.77 19.89 4.59
N GLN A 262 9.58 20.95 4.44
CA GLN A 262 9.11 22.24 3.95
C GLN A 262 8.36 22.07 2.61
N SER A 263 7.11 22.54 2.57
CA SER A 263 6.22 22.54 1.39
C SER A 263 6.80 23.32 0.21
#